data_AF-A0A087U8T7-F1
#
_entry.id   AF-A0A087U8T7-F1
#
_cell.length_a   1.000
_cell.length_b   1.000
_cell.length_c   1.000
_cell.angle_alpha   90.00
_cell.angle_beta   90.00
_cell.angle_gamma   90.00
#
_symmetry.space_group_name_H-M   'P 1'
#
loop_
_entity.id
_entity.type
_entity.pdbx_description
1 polymer ?
#
loop_
_entity_poly.entity_id
_entity_poly.type
_entity_poly.pdbx_seq_one_letter_code
_entity_poly.pdbx_strand_id
1 'polypeptide(L)'
;MDESLLKKLETCGDNEAIESLTEFNKTFAQTYSFSEVNISFKKRLVTVLFKQVSNCENGRVVCLETIRILSREKTQIEELFTKQAVGILVNLAGLIAEEEEILNQCTRVHDAKVIVEAQKCLCNLIYNSSFVQKTCCNNGCIEGIMLRLRTYKDPDLPHDVKFFDMRMLFLLTALCAEIRPKVRKQLHGLTYLMEVLDLILKNNVEQISQQTQNTENRRKFNKSSKRGRSNQNEVESCYAP
;
A
#
# COMPACT_ATOMS: atom_id res chain seq x y z
N MET A 1 -12.28 -16.56 -17.92
CA MET A 1 -12.39 -16.82 -16.47
C MET A 1 -13.41 -17.92 -16.32
N ASP A 2 -13.04 -19.07 -15.76
CA ASP A 2 -13.82 -20.31 -15.84
C ASP A 2 -14.09 -20.92 -14.45
N GLU A 3 -15.09 -21.79 -14.38
CA GLU A 3 -15.45 -22.54 -13.14
C GLU A 3 -14.30 -23.42 -12.63
N SER A 4 -13.29 -23.72 -13.46
CA SER A 4 -12.12 -24.49 -13.03
C SER A 4 -11.31 -23.74 -11.97
N LEU A 5 -11.18 -22.41 -12.08
CA LEU A 5 -10.53 -21.59 -11.05
C LEU A 5 -11.27 -21.69 -9.71
N LEU A 6 -12.60 -21.47 -9.70
CA LEU A 6 -13.39 -21.55 -8.47
C LEU A 6 -13.27 -22.91 -7.81
N LYS A 7 -13.38 -23.98 -8.60
CA LYS A 7 -13.24 -25.35 -8.09
C LYS A 7 -11.88 -25.56 -7.43
N LYS A 8 -10.79 -25.12 -8.06
CA LYS A 8 -9.44 -25.20 -7.47
C LYS A 8 -9.38 -24.45 -6.13
N LEU A 9 -9.92 -23.24 -6.05
CA LEU A 9 -9.91 -22.47 -4.80
C LEU A 9 -10.77 -23.09 -3.68
N GLU A 10 -11.81 -23.82 -4.04
CA GLU A 10 -12.73 -24.46 -3.08
C GLU A 10 -12.26 -25.85 -2.63
N THR A 11 -11.54 -26.60 -3.49
CA THR A 11 -11.22 -28.03 -3.25
C THR A 11 -9.74 -28.35 -3.06
N CYS A 12 -8.84 -27.51 -3.58
CA CYS A 12 -7.40 -27.79 -3.51
C CYS A 12 -6.78 -27.29 -2.20
N GLY A 13 -5.58 -27.78 -1.89
CA GLY A 13 -4.80 -27.26 -0.76
C GLY A 13 -4.34 -25.81 -1.00
N ASP A 14 -4.00 -25.11 0.09
CA ASP A 14 -3.64 -23.68 0.07
C ASP A 14 -2.57 -23.34 -0.98
N ASN A 15 -1.55 -24.19 -1.15
CA ASN A 15 -0.47 -23.96 -2.11
C ASN A 15 -0.95 -23.96 -3.58
N GLU A 16 -1.79 -24.93 -3.96
CA GLU A 16 -2.33 -25.03 -5.32
C GLU A 16 -3.30 -23.88 -5.63
N ALA A 17 -4.05 -23.45 -4.61
CA ALA A 17 -4.90 -22.27 -4.71
C ALA A 17 -4.06 -21.00 -4.92
N ILE A 18 -2.98 -20.83 -4.16
CA ILE A 18 -2.03 -19.70 -4.29
C ILE A 18 -1.37 -19.70 -5.68
N GLU A 19 -0.92 -20.85 -6.19
CA GLU A 19 -0.35 -20.95 -7.53
C GLU A 19 -1.35 -20.55 -8.61
N SER A 20 -2.59 -21.04 -8.49
CA SER A 20 -3.68 -20.69 -9.42
C SER A 20 -4.00 -19.21 -9.41
N LEU A 21 -4.04 -18.58 -8.23
CA LEU A 21 -4.26 -17.13 -8.10
C LEU A 21 -3.05 -16.32 -8.59
N THR A 22 -1.83 -16.84 -8.44
CA THR A 22 -0.62 -16.17 -8.93
C THR A 22 -0.63 -16.08 -10.45
N GLU A 23 -0.97 -17.17 -11.14
CA GLU A 23 -1.10 -17.18 -12.60
C GLU A 23 -2.27 -16.30 -13.07
N PHE A 24 -3.38 -16.32 -12.32
CA PHE A 24 -4.49 -15.41 -12.56
C PHE A 24 -4.04 -13.94 -12.46
N ASN A 25 -3.35 -13.56 -11.37
CA ASN A 25 -2.91 -12.19 -11.13
C ASN A 25 -1.96 -11.71 -12.24
N LYS A 26 -1.06 -12.58 -12.71
CA LYS A 26 -0.17 -12.30 -13.83
C LYS A 26 -0.94 -12.07 -15.13
N THR A 27 -1.91 -12.93 -15.42
CA THR A 27 -2.71 -12.86 -16.66
C THR A 27 -3.57 -11.61 -16.71
N PHE A 28 -4.20 -11.23 -15.59
CA PHE A 28 -5.16 -10.14 -15.52
C PHE A 28 -4.61 -8.86 -14.87
N ALA A 29 -3.29 -8.76 -14.71
CA ALA A 29 -2.61 -7.64 -14.05
C ALA A 29 -2.98 -6.26 -14.61
N GLN A 30 -3.30 -6.19 -15.91
CA GLN A 30 -3.67 -4.97 -16.64
C GLN A 30 -5.14 -4.95 -17.09
N THR A 31 -5.98 -5.81 -16.52
CA THR A 31 -7.41 -5.82 -16.78
C THR A 31 -8.12 -4.82 -15.88
N TYR A 32 -9.09 -4.09 -16.45
CA TYR A 32 -9.85 -3.04 -15.77
C TYR A 32 -11.37 -3.29 -15.80
N SER A 33 -11.83 -4.29 -16.55
CA SER A 33 -13.23 -4.68 -16.67
C SER A 33 -13.31 -6.17 -17.00
N PHE A 34 -14.28 -6.85 -16.41
CA PHE A 34 -14.63 -8.25 -16.66
C PHE A 34 -16.09 -8.34 -17.11
N SER A 35 -16.55 -7.45 -17.99
CA SER A 35 -17.95 -7.41 -18.47
C SER A 35 -18.44 -8.73 -19.10
N GLU A 36 -17.52 -9.49 -19.68
CA GLU A 36 -17.75 -10.82 -20.28
C GLU A 36 -18.02 -11.91 -19.23
N VAL A 37 -17.68 -11.67 -17.97
CA VAL A 37 -17.78 -12.66 -16.89
C VAL A 37 -19.09 -12.49 -16.13
N ASN A 38 -19.79 -13.62 -15.91
CA ASN A 38 -21.04 -13.64 -15.16
C ASN A 38 -20.88 -13.08 -13.73
N ILE A 39 -21.82 -12.24 -13.31
CA ILE A 39 -21.86 -11.64 -11.97
C ILE A 39 -21.92 -12.69 -10.84
N SER A 40 -22.60 -13.82 -11.04
CA SER A 40 -22.69 -14.90 -10.05
C SER A 40 -21.32 -15.53 -9.79
N PHE A 41 -20.53 -15.73 -10.85
CA PHE A 41 -19.16 -16.21 -10.77
C PHE A 41 -18.29 -15.21 -9.97
N LYS A 42 -18.36 -13.91 -10.31
CA LYS A 42 -17.58 -12.89 -9.62
C LYS A 42 -17.92 -12.83 -8.12
N LYS A 43 -19.20 -12.91 -7.76
CA LYS A 43 -19.66 -12.95 -6.35
C LYS A 43 -19.09 -14.15 -5.60
N ARG A 44 -19.12 -15.34 -6.21
CA ARG A 44 -18.52 -16.55 -5.63
C ARG A 44 -17.01 -16.38 -5.47
N LEU A 45 -16.32 -15.85 -6.48
CA LEU A 45 -14.88 -15.63 -6.43
C LEU A 45 -14.50 -14.68 -5.30
N VAL A 46 -15.17 -13.53 -5.19
CA VAL A 46 -14.92 -12.57 -4.11
C VAL A 46 -15.17 -13.22 -2.73
N THR A 47 -16.24 -14.00 -2.59
CA THR A 47 -16.56 -14.71 -1.34
C THR A 47 -15.44 -15.69 -0.94
N VAL A 48 -14.97 -16.50 -1.89
CA VAL A 48 -13.88 -17.47 -1.66
C VAL A 48 -12.57 -16.75 -1.31
N LEU A 49 -12.25 -15.65 -2.00
CA LEU A 49 -11.05 -14.85 -1.72
C LEU A 49 -11.06 -14.29 -0.30
N PHE A 50 -12.16 -13.69 0.16
CA PHE A 50 -12.23 -13.18 1.54
C PHE A 50 -12.16 -14.27 2.61
N LYS A 51 -12.69 -15.46 2.32
CA LYS A 51 -12.50 -16.65 3.18
C LYS A 51 -11.02 -17.06 3.24
N GLN A 52 -10.33 -17.10 2.10
CA GLN A 52 -8.91 -17.46 2.04
C GLN A 52 -8.02 -16.42 2.72
N VAL A 53 -8.28 -15.12 2.54
CA VAL A 53 -7.55 -14.05 3.24
C VAL A 53 -7.65 -14.19 4.76
N SER A 54 -8.79 -14.65 5.26
CA SER A 54 -9.00 -14.84 6.70
C SER A 54 -8.28 -16.10 7.22
N ASN A 55 -8.21 -17.16 6.43
CA ASN A 55 -7.78 -18.48 6.88
C ASN A 55 -6.32 -18.84 6.52
N CYS A 56 -5.77 -18.27 5.46
CA CYS A 56 -4.46 -18.65 4.92
C CYS A 56 -3.49 -17.46 4.97
N GLU A 57 -2.63 -17.41 5.98
CA GLU A 57 -1.70 -16.28 6.17
C GLU A 57 -0.75 -16.10 4.98
N ASN A 58 -0.19 -17.21 4.48
CA ASN A 58 0.77 -17.21 3.36
C ASN A 58 0.12 -16.79 2.03
N GLY A 59 -1.19 -16.99 1.88
CA GLY A 59 -1.95 -16.65 0.67
C GLY A 59 -2.55 -15.25 0.66
N ARG A 60 -2.49 -14.50 1.78
CA ARG A 60 -3.18 -13.20 1.94
C ARG A 60 -2.83 -12.21 0.84
N VAL A 61 -1.54 -12.02 0.57
CA VAL A 61 -1.08 -11.04 -0.42
C VAL A 61 -1.59 -11.40 -1.82
N VAL A 62 -1.48 -12.66 -2.21
CA VAL A 62 -1.92 -13.13 -3.53
C VAL A 62 -3.43 -12.99 -3.69
N CYS A 63 -4.20 -13.30 -2.65
CA CYS A 63 -5.65 -13.09 -2.65
C CYS A 63 -6.01 -11.60 -2.74
N LEU A 64 -5.30 -10.73 -2.02
CA LEU A 64 -5.53 -9.28 -2.06
C LEU A 64 -5.16 -8.69 -3.42
N GLU A 65 -4.13 -9.19 -4.10
CA GLU A 65 -3.82 -8.80 -5.47
C GLU A 65 -4.96 -9.16 -6.44
N THR A 66 -5.56 -10.35 -6.27
CA THR A 66 -6.75 -10.75 -7.04
C THR A 66 -7.93 -9.82 -6.74
N ILE A 67 -8.20 -9.54 -5.46
CA ILE A 67 -9.22 -8.58 -5.03
C ILE A 67 -8.95 -7.19 -5.62
N ARG A 68 -7.68 -6.75 -5.65
CA ARG A 68 -7.26 -5.47 -6.22
C ARG A 68 -7.56 -5.40 -7.71
N ILE A 69 -7.34 -6.48 -8.46
CA ILE A 69 -7.71 -6.56 -9.88
C ILE A 69 -9.23 -6.42 -10.04
N LEU A 70 -10.02 -7.15 -9.24
CA LEU A 70 -11.49 -7.10 -9.29
C LEU A 70 -12.05 -5.73 -8.87
N SER A 71 -11.40 -5.05 -7.91
CA SER A 71 -11.83 -3.73 -7.41
C SER A 71 -11.72 -2.59 -8.44
N ARG A 72 -11.06 -2.81 -9.58
CA ARG A 72 -10.94 -1.82 -10.67
C ARG A 72 -12.22 -1.68 -11.48
N GLU A 73 -13.14 -2.63 -11.36
CA GLU A 73 -14.46 -2.57 -11.96
C GLU A 73 -15.15 -1.25 -11.59
N LYS A 74 -15.78 -0.62 -12.59
CA LYS A 74 -16.52 0.64 -12.39
C LYS A 74 -18.00 0.41 -12.14
N THR A 75 -18.47 -0.81 -12.40
CA THR A 75 -19.89 -1.19 -12.30
C THR A 75 -20.03 -2.38 -11.35
N GLN A 76 -21.21 -2.55 -10.77
CA GLN A 76 -21.55 -3.71 -9.92
C GLN A 76 -20.67 -3.89 -8.66
N ILE A 77 -19.86 -2.89 -8.27
CA ILE A 77 -19.03 -2.96 -7.06
C ILE A 77 -19.87 -3.26 -5.82
N GLU A 78 -21.06 -2.66 -5.70
CA GLU A 78 -21.97 -2.85 -4.56
C GLU A 78 -22.56 -4.26 -4.50
N GLU A 79 -22.59 -4.95 -5.63
CA GLU A 79 -22.99 -6.36 -5.72
C GLU A 79 -21.85 -7.32 -5.39
N LEU A 80 -20.60 -6.91 -5.62
CA LEU A 80 -19.41 -7.72 -5.41
C LEU A 80 -18.87 -7.59 -3.98
N PHE A 81 -18.84 -6.37 -3.45
CA PHE A 81 -18.19 -6.03 -2.18
C PHE A 81 -19.23 -5.59 -1.16
N THR A 82 -19.49 -6.45 -0.18
CA THR A 82 -20.39 -6.15 0.93
C THR A 82 -19.74 -5.20 1.95
N LYS A 83 -20.53 -4.63 2.87
CA LYS A 83 -19.98 -3.86 4.00
C LYS A 83 -18.98 -4.66 4.82
N GLN A 84 -19.23 -5.95 5.00
CA GLN A 84 -18.33 -6.87 5.71
C GLN A 84 -17.00 -7.03 4.97
N ALA A 85 -17.03 -7.23 3.65
CA ALA A 85 -15.82 -7.30 2.83
C ALA A 85 -14.98 -6.02 2.93
N VAL A 86 -15.62 -4.85 2.89
CA VAL A 86 -14.94 -3.55 3.10
C VAL A 86 -14.34 -3.47 4.50
N GLY A 87 -15.07 -3.89 5.55
CA GLY A 87 -14.56 -3.94 6.92
C GLY A 87 -13.32 -4.83 7.07
N ILE A 88 -13.30 -6.01 6.43
CA ILE A 88 -12.13 -6.89 6.40
C ILE A 88 -10.93 -6.17 5.77
N LEU A 89 -11.11 -5.46 4.66
CA LEU A 89 -10.03 -4.70 4.03
C LEU A 89 -9.51 -3.55 4.92
N VAL A 90 -10.40 -2.85 5.62
CA VAL A 90 -10.01 -1.79 6.59
C VAL A 90 -9.17 -2.38 7.72
N ASN A 91 -9.55 -3.54 8.25
CA ASN A 91 -8.80 -4.24 9.29
C ASN A 91 -7.42 -4.71 8.79
N LEU A 92 -7.37 -5.31 7.59
CA LEU A 92 -6.10 -5.75 6.97
C LEU A 92 -5.19 -4.58 6.62
N ALA A 93 -5.75 -3.42 6.30
CA ALA A 93 -5.03 -2.18 6.10
C ALA A 93 -4.55 -1.55 7.43
N GLY A 94 -4.86 -2.15 8.59
CA GLY A 94 -4.48 -1.65 9.91
C GLY A 94 -5.12 -0.30 10.23
N LEU A 95 -6.33 -0.04 9.72
CA LEU A 95 -7.06 1.22 9.88
C LEU A 95 -8.21 1.06 10.89
N ILE A 96 -7.85 0.61 12.09
CA ILE A 96 -8.80 0.33 13.17
C ILE A 96 -8.84 1.55 14.09
N ALA A 97 -10.03 1.91 14.58
CA ALA A 97 -10.16 3.00 15.56
C ALA A 97 -9.53 2.61 16.90
N GLU A 98 -9.06 3.60 17.66
CA GLU A 98 -8.33 3.41 18.93
C GLU A 98 -9.06 2.49 19.93
N GLU A 99 -10.39 2.60 20.00
CA GLU A 99 -11.27 1.77 20.84
C GLU A 99 -11.26 0.29 20.44
N GLU A 100 -11.19 0.02 19.13
CA GLU A 100 -11.10 -1.34 18.58
C GLU A 100 -9.65 -1.87 18.59
N GLU A 101 -8.65 -0.99 18.60
CA GLU A 101 -7.23 -1.37 18.64
C GLU A 101 -6.87 -2.04 19.98
N ILE A 102 -7.47 -1.61 21.09
CA ILE A 102 -7.29 -2.22 22.43
C ILE A 102 -7.79 -3.66 22.44
N LEU A 103 -8.94 -3.93 21.80
CA LEU A 103 -9.55 -5.27 21.78
C LEU A 103 -8.82 -6.22 20.81
N ASN A 104 -8.22 -5.68 19.75
CA ASN A 104 -7.70 -6.44 18.61
C ASN A 104 -6.16 -6.56 18.58
N GLN A 105 -5.47 -6.32 19.70
CA GLN A 105 -3.99 -6.39 19.76
C GLN A 105 -3.42 -7.72 19.25
N CYS A 106 -4.09 -8.85 19.51
CA CYS A 106 -3.65 -10.17 19.04
C CYS A 106 -3.95 -10.47 17.57
N THR A 107 -4.82 -9.68 16.91
CA THR A 107 -5.22 -9.88 15.50
C THR A 107 -4.66 -8.80 14.58
N ARG A 108 -3.72 -7.99 15.08
CA ARG A 108 -3.13 -6.89 14.31
C ARG A 108 -2.29 -7.44 13.16
N VAL A 109 -2.59 -6.96 11.96
CA VAL A 109 -1.79 -7.29 10.77
C VAL A 109 -0.52 -6.45 10.80
N HIS A 110 0.62 -7.13 10.87
CA HIS A 110 1.95 -6.50 10.90
C HIS A 110 2.68 -6.58 9.55
N ASP A 111 2.23 -7.44 8.64
CA ASP A 111 2.86 -7.56 7.32
C ASP A 111 2.53 -6.34 6.45
N ALA A 112 3.56 -5.51 6.22
CA ALA A 112 3.49 -4.33 5.37
C ALA A 112 2.95 -4.64 3.96
N LYS A 113 3.24 -5.81 3.39
CA LYS A 113 2.74 -6.19 2.06
C LYS A 113 1.24 -6.39 2.06
N VAL A 114 0.71 -7.04 3.09
CA VAL A 114 -0.74 -7.22 3.28
C VAL A 114 -1.43 -5.87 3.46
N ILE A 115 -0.86 -5.00 4.31
CA ILE A 115 -1.39 -3.65 4.54
C ILE A 115 -1.48 -2.88 3.22
N VAL A 116 -0.37 -2.81 2.48
CA VAL A 116 -0.30 -2.04 1.23
C VAL A 116 -1.26 -2.58 0.17
N GLU A 117 -1.37 -3.90 -0.01
CA GLU A 117 -2.33 -4.47 -0.97
C GLU A 117 -3.79 -4.22 -0.55
N ALA A 118 -4.11 -4.29 0.75
CA ALA A 118 -5.43 -3.94 1.25
C ALA A 118 -5.75 -2.46 1.00
N GLN A 119 -4.81 -1.54 1.25
CA GLN A 119 -5.00 -0.12 0.96
C GLN A 119 -5.18 0.16 -0.54
N LYS A 120 -4.49 -0.58 -1.42
CA LYS A 120 -4.69 -0.48 -2.87
C LYS A 120 -6.10 -0.92 -3.28
N CYS A 121 -6.62 -2.00 -2.68
CA CYS A 121 -8.01 -2.43 -2.88
C CYS A 121 -8.98 -1.32 -2.45
N LEU A 122 -8.81 -0.79 -1.24
CA LEU A 122 -9.66 0.29 -0.71
C LEU A 122 -9.62 1.55 -1.59
N CYS A 123 -8.44 1.95 -2.08
CA CYS A 123 -8.32 3.10 -2.99
C CYS A 123 -9.19 2.94 -4.24
N ASN A 124 -9.16 1.75 -4.87
CA ASN A 124 -9.96 1.49 -6.06
C ASN A 124 -11.46 1.48 -5.71
N LEU A 125 -11.85 0.81 -4.62
CA LEU A 125 -13.24 0.70 -4.20
C LEU A 125 -13.85 2.06 -3.82
N ILE A 126 -13.12 2.87 -3.03
CA ILE A 126 -13.55 4.23 -2.64
C ILE A 126 -13.70 5.11 -3.88
N TYR A 127 -12.76 5.01 -4.84
CA TYR A 127 -12.84 5.80 -6.07
C TYR A 127 -14.05 5.41 -6.94
N ASN A 128 -14.36 4.12 -7.04
CA ASN A 128 -15.38 3.60 -7.95
C ASN A 128 -16.81 3.49 -7.37
N SER A 129 -17.00 3.55 -6.04
CA SER A 129 -18.31 3.28 -5.43
C SER A 129 -18.71 4.22 -4.29
N SER A 130 -19.87 4.87 -4.46
CA SER A 130 -20.49 5.71 -3.42
C SER A 130 -20.93 4.91 -2.19
N PHE A 131 -21.33 3.65 -2.36
CA PHE A 131 -21.62 2.74 -1.26
C PHE A 131 -20.37 2.48 -0.41
N VAL A 132 -19.21 2.25 -1.04
CA VAL A 132 -17.95 2.03 -0.31
C VAL A 132 -17.51 3.32 0.38
N GLN A 133 -17.60 4.46 -0.29
CA GLN A 133 -17.36 5.79 0.29
C GLN A 133 -18.14 5.96 1.60
N LYS A 134 -19.46 5.77 1.57
CA LYS A 134 -20.32 5.86 2.76
C LYS A 134 -19.96 4.83 3.82
N THR A 135 -19.57 3.62 3.44
CA THR A 135 -19.15 2.59 4.38
C THR A 135 -17.87 3.01 5.11
N CYS A 136 -16.85 3.48 4.39
CA CYS A 136 -15.59 3.96 4.96
C CYS A 136 -15.76 5.22 5.84
N CYS A 137 -16.75 6.06 5.56
CA CYS A 137 -17.04 7.23 6.40
C CYS A 137 -17.62 6.86 7.78
N ASN A 138 -18.15 5.63 7.93
CA ASN A 138 -18.93 5.20 9.09
C ASN A 138 -18.34 4.00 9.84
N ASN A 139 -17.17 3.46 9.44
CA ASN A 139 -16.59 2.25 10.00
C ASN A 139 -15.20 2.45 10.61
N GLY A 140 -14.86 3.66 11.06
CA GLY A 140 -13.56 3.93 11.70
C GLY A 140 -12.39 4.09 10.73
N CYS A 141 -12.57 3.90 9.42
CA CYS A 141 -11.49 3.97 8.42
C CYS A 141 -10.80 5.34 8.42
N ILE A 142 -11.56 6.44 8.50
CA ILE A 142 -10.97 7.79 8.53
C ILE A 142 -10.23 8.05 9.85
N GLU A 143 -10.78 7.60 10.99
CA GLU A 143 -10.14 7.68 12.30
C GLU A 143 -8.82 6.90 12.32
N GLY A 144 -8.81 5.68 11.77
CA GLY A 144 -7.61 4.85 11.66
C GLY A 144 -6.51 5.55 10.85
N ILE A 145 -6.87 6.20 9.74
CA ILE A 145 -5.89 6.98 8.96
C ILE A 145 -5.35 8.13 9.81
N MET A 146 -6.23 8.90 10.45
CA MET A 146 -5.84 10.04 11.29
C MET A 146 -4.96 9.63 12.47
N LEU A 147 -5.22 8.47 13.07
CA LEU A 147 -4.39 7.90 14.13
C LEU A 147 -3.00 7.54 13.61
N ARG A 148 -2.92 6.88 12.44
CA ARG A 148 -1.64 6.51 11.82
C ARG A 148 -0.82 7.72 11.35
N LEU A 149 -1.43 8.85 11.02
CA LEU A 149 -0.67 10.09 10.74
C LEU A 149 0.24 10.50 11.91
N ARG A 150 -0.16 10.23 13.15
CA ARG A 150 0.62 10.54 14.36
C ARG A 150 1.92 9.75 14.45
N THR A 151 2.02 8.62 13.73
CA THR A 151 3.18 7.74 13.73
C THR A 151 4.07 7.94 12.50
N TYR A 152 3.83 8.94 11.64
CA TYR A 152 4.61 9.13 10.41
C TYR A 152 6.10 9.42 10.62
N LYS A 153 6.47 9.91 11.81
CA LYS A 153 7.88 10.08 12.22
C LYS A 153 8.61 8.76 12.44
N ASP A 154 7.89 7.66 12.58
CA ASP A 154 8.44 6.32 12.71
C ASP A 154 9.19 5.93 11.41
N PRO A 155 10.51 5.64 11.50
CA PRO A 155 11.29 5.17 10.36
C PRO A 155 10.87 3.78 9.88
N ASP A 156 10.27 2.95 10.74
CA ASP A 156 9.87 1.58 10.41
C ASP A 156 8.53 1.52 9.66
N LEU A 157 7.74 2.60 9.69
CA LEU A 157 6.50 2.70 8.92
C LEU A 157 6.83 2.87 7.41
N PRO A 158 6.46 1.90 6.55
CA PRO A 158 6.86 1.93 5.14
C PRO A 158 6.26 3.12 4.39
N HIS A 159 7.05 3.67 3.46
CA HIS A 159 6.62 4.79 2.61
C HIS A 159 5.31 4.49 1.86
N ASP A 160 5.16 3.28 1.30
CA ASP A 160 3.96 2.90 0.55
C ASP A 160 2.70 2.94 1.42
N VAL A 161 2.81 2.56 2.70
CA VAL A 161 1.69 2.68 3.65
C VAL A 161 1.29 4.15 3.81
N LYS A 162 2.27 5.03 4.04
CA LYS A 162 2.08 6.48 4.17
C LYS A 162 1.45 7.10 2.90
N PHE A 163 1.87 6.62 1.73
CA PHE A 163 1.36 7.07 0.44
C PHE A 163 -0.11 6.71 0.25
N PHE A 164 -0.46 5.44 0.48
CA PHE A 164 -1.85 5.00 0.28
C PHE A 164 -2.80 5.55 1.35
N ASP A 165 -2.33 5.82 2.57
CA ASP A 165 -3.09 6.58 3.57
C ASP A 165 -3.47 7.96 3.09
N MET A 166 -2.49 8.73 2.61
CA MET A 166 -2.73 10.06 2.07
C MET A 166 -3.67 10.01 0.86
N ARG A 167 -3.53 8.99 0.02
CA ARG A 167 -4.43 8.78 -1.12
C ARG A 167 -5.86 8.49 -0.67
N MET A 168 -6.08 7.63 0.31
CA MET A 168 -7.42 7.35 0.84
C MET A 168 -8.02 8.57 1.54
N LEU A 169 -7.23 9.30 2.33
CA LEU A 169 -7.66 10.54 2.97
C LEU A 169 -8.07 11.57 1.92
N PHE A 170 -7.28 11.74 0.86
CA PHE A 170 -7.62 12.60 -0.27
C PHE A 170 -8.93 12.16 -0.93
N LEU A 171 -9.07 10.87 -1.29
CA LEU A 171 -10.27 10.36 -1.95
C LEU A 171 -11.52 10.57 -1.09
N LEU A 172 -11.47 10.20 0.19
CA LEU A 172 -12.61 10.35 1.11
C LEU A 172 -12.98 11.82 1.30
N THR A 173 -12.01 12.70 1.53
CA THR A 173 -12.30 14.14 1.73
C THR A 173 -12.72 14.84 0.44
N ALA A 174 -12.24 14.38 -0.72
CA ALA A 174 -12.66 14.90 -2.01
C ALA A 174 -14.10 14.48 -2.34
N LEU A 175 -14.43 13.20 -2.17
CA LEU A 175 -15.69 12.59 -2.62
C LEU A 175 -16.82 12.69 -1.59
N CYS A 176 -16.51 12.78 -0.29
CA CYS A 176 -17.47 12.81 0.81
C CYS A 176 -17.37 14.16 1.55
N ALA A 177 -18.09 15.18 1.09
CA ALA A 177 -18.01 16.53 1.67
C ALA A 177 -18.44 16.57 3.16
N GLU A 178 -19.33 15.67 3.54
CA GLU A 178 -19.88 15.51 4.89
C GLU A 178 -18.83 15.11 5.93
N ILE A 179 -17.73 14.46 5.54
CA ILE A 179 -16.68 14.08 6.51
C ILE A 179 -15.70 15.22 6.80
N ARG A 180 -15.64 16.26 5.96
CA ARG A 180 -14.65 17.34 6.09
C ARG A 180 -14.75 18.07 7.44
N PRO A 181 -15.94 18.39 7.98
CA PRO A 181 -16.05 18.99 9.31
C PRO A 181 -15.51 18.08 10.41
N LYS A 182 -15.76 16.76 10.32
CA LYS A 182 -15.25 15.76 11.26
C LYS A 182 -13.73 15.71 11.22
N VAL A 183 -13.13 15.57 10.04
CA VAL A 183 -11.66 15.58 9.86
C VAL A 183 -11.06 16.87 10.39
N ARG A 184 -11.63 18.03 10.04
CA ARG A 184 -11.08 19.34 10.43
C ARG A 184 -11.20 19.62 11.93
N LYS A 185 -12.37 19.38 12.52
CA LYS A 185 -12.71 19.86 13.87
C LYS A 185 -12.57 18.78 14.95
N GLN A 186 -12.94 17.54 14.65
CA GLN A 186 -12.97 16.44 15.63
C GLN A 186 -11.66 15.65 15.62
N LEU A 187 -11.09 15.43 14.43
CA LEU A 187 -9.85 14.64 14.27
C LEU A 187 -8.59 15.49 14.12
N HIS A 188 -8.69 16.81 14.35
CA HIS A 188 -7.58 17.77 14.27
C HIS A 188 -6.75 17.68 12.98
N GLY A 189 -7.40 17.36 11.86
CA GLY A 189 -6.68 16.95 10.65
C GLY A 189 -5.79 18.02 10.04
N LEU A 190 -6.12 19.31 10.21
CA LEU A 190 -5.22 20.38 9.77
C LEU A 190 -3.88 20.35 10.53
N THR A 191 -3.92 20.13 11.84
CA THR A 191 -2.72 20.06 12.67
C THR A 191 -1.81 18.92 12.22
N TYR A 192 -2.35 17.71 12.12
CA TYR A 192 -1.56 16.54 11.72
C TYR A 192 -1.05 16.64 10.27
N LEU A 193 -1.83 17.20 9.34
CA LEU A 193 -1.37 17.40 7.97
C LEU A 193 -0.25 18.44 7.87
N MET A 194 -0.28 19.51 8.68
CA MET A 194 0.83 20.45 8.77
C MET A 194 2.09 19.80 9.34
N GLU A 195 1.96 19.02 10.42
CA GLU A 195 3.09 18.30 11.01
C GLU A 195 3.72 17.30 10.02
N VAL A 196 2.89 16.57 9.27
CA VAL A 196 3.37 15.64 8.23
C VAL A 196 4.05 16.40 7.10
N LEU A 197 3.51 17.54 6.66
CA LEU A 197 4.14 18.37 5.64
C LEU A 197 5.52 18.85 6.10
N ASP A 198 5.62 19.37 7.33
CA ASP A 198 6.89 19.81 7.92
C ASP A 198 7.90 18.66 8.02
N LEU A 199 7.45 17.47 8.41
CA LEU A 199 8.28 16.26 8.46
C LEU A 199 8.83 15.91 7.08
N ILE A 200 8.00 15.90 6.04
CA ILE A 200 8.41 15.61 4.66
C ILE A 200 9.42 16.64 4.17
N LEU A 201 9.17 17.93 4.43
CA LEU A 201 10.08 19.01 4.03
C LEU A 201 11.44 18.90 4.73
N LYS A 202 11.46 18.63 6.04
CA LYS A 202 12.71 18.41 6.80
C LYS A 202 13.50 17.22 6.27
N ASN A 203 12.86 16.07 6.08
CA ASN A 203 13.50 14.88 5.55
C ASN A 203 14.12 15.12 4.16
N ASN A 204 13.43 15.88 3.30
CA ASN A 204 13.94 16.22 1.97
C ASN A 204 15.17 17.14 2.05
N VAL A 205 15.17 18.15 2.93
CA VAL A 205 16.33 19.04 3.15
C VAL A 205 17.54 18.26 3.66
N GLU A 206 17.33 17.34 4.60
CA GLU A 206 18.38 16.48 5.14
C GLU A 206 18.97 15.56 4.06
N GLN A 207 18.13 14.93 3.23
CA GLN A 207 18.57 14.10 2.11
C GLN A 207 19.39 14.89 1.09
N ILE A 208 18.97 16.11 0.73
CA ILE A 208 19.69 16.99 -0.20
C ILE A 208 21.06 17.40 0.38
N SER A 209 21.10 17.71 1.68
CA SER A 209 22.33 18.08 2.39
C SER A 209 23.34 16.93 2.41
N GLN A 210 22.87 15.71 2.71
CA GLN A 210 23.69 14.50 2.70
C GLN A 210 24.23 14.17 1.29
N GLN A 211 23.40 14.30 0.25
CA GLN A 211 23.82 14.09 -1.14
C GLN A 211 24.90 15.10 -1.59
N THR A 212 24.76 16.36 -1.17
CA THR A 212 25.72 17.42 -1.49
C THR A 212 27.07 17.16 -0.81
N GLN A 213 27.07 16.83 0.48
CA GLN A 213 28.29 16.48 1.22
C GLN A 213 28.99 15.24 0.63
N ASN A 214 28.24 14.20 0.26
CA ASN A 214 28.80 13.01 -0.37
C ASN A 214 29.44 13.31 -1.74
N THR A 215 28.85 14.23 -2.51
CA THR A 215 29.39 14.65 -3.80
C THR A 215 30.67 15.47 -3.65
N GLU A 216 30.73 16.35 -2.66
CA GLU A 216 31.94 17.11 -2.33
C GLU A 216 33.07 16.22 -1.82
N ASN A 217 32.76 15.26 -0.96
CA ASN A 217 33.73 14.28 -0.46
C ASN A 217 34.31 13.43 -1.60
N ARG A 218 33.49 12.97 -2.54
CA ARG A 218 33.97 12.28 -3.77
C ARG A 218 34.86 13.18 -4.63
N ARG A 219 34.51 14.46 -4.79
CA ARG A 219 35.34 15.42 -5.54
C ARG A 219 36.69 15.68 -4.87
N LYS A 220 36.73 15.78 -3.53
CA LYS A 220 37.98 15.92 -2.76
C LYS A 220 38.85 14.67 -2.90
N PHE A 221 38.27 13.47 -2.78
CA PHE A 221 38.99 12.20 -2.93
C PHE A 221 39.61 12.04 -4.33
N ASN A 222 38.86 12.37 -5.38
CA ASN A 222 39.35 12.32 -6.77
C ASN A 222 40.45 13.37 -7.05
N LYS A 223 40.42 14.54 -6.39
CA LYS A 223 41.50 15.54 -6.48
C LYS A 223 42.77 15.07 -5.76
N SER A 224 42.64 14.45 -4.59
CA SER A 224 43.78 13.90 -3.84
C SER A 224 44.45 12.73 -4.58
N SER A 225 43.66 11.86 -5.22
CA SER A 225 44.20 10.72 -5.97
C SER A 225 44.92 11.12 -7.27
N LYS A 226 44.62 12.28 -7.85
CA LYS A 226 45.36 12.82 -9.01
C LYS A 226 46.71 13.46 -8.63
N ARG A 227 46.87 13.97 -7.41
CA ARG A 227 48.14 14.54 -6.93
C ARG A 227 49.16 13.49 -6.51
N GLY A 228 48.72 12.28 -6.12
CA GLY A 228 49.62 11.19 -5.73
C GLY A 228 50.27 10.41 -6.88
N ARG A 229 49.87 10.64 -8.14
CA ARG A 229 50.34 9.88 -9.31
C ARG A 229 51.44 10.56 -10.13
N SER A 230 51.89 11.76 -9.73
CA SER A 230 52.90 12.54 -10.45
C SER A 230 54.34 12.41 -9.91
N ASN A 231 54.58 11.57 -8.90
CA ASN A 231 55.90 11.48 -8.22
C ASN A 231 56.57 10.10 -8.28
N GLN A 232 56.30 9.26 -9.30
CA GLN A 232 56.95 7.93 -9.42
C GLN A 232 57.64 7.65 -10.77
N ASN A 233 57.87 8.65 -11.62
CA ASN A 233 58.61 8.47 -12.88
C ASN A 233 59.83 9.40 -12.98
N GLU A 234 60.69 9.40 -11.96
CA GLU A 234 62.08 9.85 -12.10
C GLU A 234 62.91 8.98 -11.16
N VAL A 235 63.44 7.85 -11.65
CA VAL A 235 64.85 7.41 -11.54
C VAL A 235 64.93 6.08 -12.31
N GLU A 236 65.56 6.09 -13.48
CA GLU A 236 66.54 5.10 -13.97
C GLU A 236 66.68 5.24 -15.50
N SER A 237 67.66 6.04 -15.91
CA SER A 237 68.29 5.97 -17.22
C SER A 237 69.78 5.81 -16.96
N CYS A 238 70.33 4.64 -17.30
CA CYS A 238 71.77 4.45 -17.39
C CYS A 238 72.09 3.43 -18.49
N TYR A 239 72.64 4.00 -19.57
CA TYR A 239 73.63 3.46 -20.51
C TYR A 239 73.23 2.52 -21.66
N ALA A 240 73.42 3.10 -22.86
CA ALA A 240 73.51 2.53 -24.21
C ALA A 240 74.86 1.76 -24.40
N PRO A 241 75.26 1.26 -25.60
CA PRO A 241 75.10 1.82 -26.96
C PRO A 241 74.15 1.05 -27.88
#